data_AF-A0A316A605-F1
#
_entry.id   AF-A0A316A605-F1
#
_cell.length_a   1.000
_cell.length_b   1.000
_cell.length_c   1.000
_cell.angle_alpha   90.00
_cell.angle_beta   90.00
_cell.angle_gamma   90.00
#
_symmetry.space_group_name_H-M   'P 1'
#
loop_
_entity.id
_entity.type
_entity.pdbx_description
1 polymer ?
#
loop_
_entity_poly.entity_id
_entity_poly.type
_entity_poly.pdbx_seq_one_letter_code
_entity_poly.pdbx_strand_id
1 'polypeptide(L)'
;MRCTHCGAMIPDDMLYCPECEMEVQIVPDYNPLEDVLAREVKGSIEDATRQIRTDDIRRIRRGESQEYSNSTRVLSQGEMDEIRTRRNASMRQGQQPRRTSSGSARQTGRMSTGSVHQTGRMSTGSVRQNTGSVRQSRSEAEEKRRQQIARKKRLAKKRRKRALIILLVFVILAGVFGFVLYQNSYEGQMGKGNQALQSGEYTAAENHFNNAISKNGKKAEAYTGLSKIYIQQEDLDKAEAVFLTAISSQPSNVELYKAAIHFYEDTKQLIKVSELLDDCEDDDVLLGVQSYISKAPEFSLEEGTYSEVQEVSLNSSGQTVYYTTDGSEPDTSSTEYTEPILLKEGETTIKAVSINKKKIPSLTVSKVYTIDIPVADAPAVTPSTGQYDTATQITINIPEGYKAYYTIDGTNPTDASTLYEGPIDMPPGQTMFSAVLVNKQGKYTQVTKRNYVLELAD
;
A
#
# COMPACT_ATOMS: atom_id res chain seq x y z
N MET A 1 49.29 -10.41 -13.29
CA MET A 1 48.65 -11.43 -12.40
C MET A 1 49.15 -12.85 -12.72
N ARG A 2 48.79 -13.91 -11.98
CA ARG A 2 49.13 -15.32 -12.34
C ARG A 2 47.88 -16.07 -12.77
N CYS A 3 47.98 -16.87 -13.84
CA CYS A 3 46.87 -17.68 -14.34
C CYS A 3 46.47 -18.73 -13.30
N THR A 4 45.17 -18.83 -13.00
CA THR A 4 44.60 -19.82 -12.08
C THR A 4 44.64 -21.24 -12.65
N HIS A 5 44.68 -21.38 -13.98
CA HIS A 5 44.71 -22.68 -14.66
C HIS A 5 46.12 -23.25 -14.80
N CYS A 6 47.12 -22.44 -15.21
CA CYS A 6 48.49 -22.94 -15.48
C CYS A 6 49.60 -22.30 -14.64
N GLY A 7 49.31 -21.27 -13.84
CA GLY A 7 50.29 -20.60 -12.98
C GLY A 7 51.25 -19.63 -13.67
N ALA A 8 51.18 -19.50 -15.01
CA ALA A 8 51.98 -18.56 -15.79
C ALA A 8 51.71 -17.10 -15.40
N MET A 9 52.73 -16.25 -15.49
CA MET A 9 52.58 -14.80 -15.29
C MET A 9 51.85 -14.18 -16.48
N ILE A 10 50.69 -13.59 -16.22
CA ILE A 10 49.88 -12.84 -17.18
C ILE A 10 50.24 -11.35 -17.07
N PRO A 11 50.72 -10.71 -18.15
CA PRO A 11 50.92 -9.26 -18.20
C PRO A 11 49.63 -8.49 -17.93
N ASP A 12 49.75 -7.28 -17.38
CA ASP A 12 48.60 -6.40 -17.21
C ASP A 12 48.02 -6.03 -18.60
N ASP A 13 46.70 -5.93 -18.72
CA ASP A 13 45.91 -5.71 -19.96
C ASP A 13 45.68 -6.92 -20.90
N MET A 14 45.95 -8.16 -20.47
CA MET A 14 45.56 -9.37 -21.22
C MET A 14 44.32 -10.07 -20.66
N LEU A 15 43.31 -10.26 -21.51
CA LEU A 15 42.08 -11.01 -21.21
C LEU A 15 42.23 -12.53 -21.37
N TYR A 16 43.31 -13.01 -22.00
CA TYR A 16 43.59 -14.44 -22.17
C TYR A 16 45.02 -14.76 -21.72
N CYS A 17 45.22 -15.94 -21.13
CA CYS A 17 46.54 -16.39 -20.73
C CYS A 17 47.37 -16.75 -21.98
N PRO A 18 48.58 -16.19 -22.15
CA PRO A 18 49.40 -16.42 -23.34
C PRO A 18 49.97 -17.84 -23.45
N GLU A 19 49.93 -18.66 -22.38
CA GLU A 19 50.43 -20.04 -22.42
C GLU A 19 49.32 -21.09 -22.59
N CYS A 20 48.15 -20.89 -22.01
CA CYS A 20 47.06 -21.88 -22.07
C CYS A 20 45.83 -21.40 -22.84
N GLU A 21 45.86 -20.17 -23.37
CA GLU A 21 44.78 -19.52 -24.14
C GLU A 21 43.43 -19.41 -23.42
N MET A 22 43.37 -19.78 -22.13
CA MET A 22 42.17 -19.66 -21.31
C MET A 22 41.92 -18.20 -20.90
N GLU A 23 40.65 -17.82 -20.89
CA GLU A 23 40.22 -16.50 -20.43
C GLU A 23 40.62 -16.25 -18.98
N VAL A 24 41.06 -15.03 -18.71
CA VAL A 24 41.54 -14.60 -17.42
C VAL A 24 40.35 -14.09 -16.61
N GLN A 25 39.86 -14.92 -15.69
CA GLN A 25 38.83 -14.48 -14.74
C GLN A 25 39.42 -13.50 -13.70
N ILE A 26 38.97 -12.24 -13.76
CA ILE A 26 39.45 -11.15 -12.90
C ILE A 26 38.68 -11.08 -11.56
N VAL A 27 37.47 -11.65 -11.52
CA VAL A 27 36.61 -11.67 -10.33
C VAL A 27 36.59 -13.09 -9.76
N PRO A 28 36.97 -13.31 -8.49
CA PRO A 28 36.84 -14.62 -7.85
C PRO A 28 35.36 -15.05 -7.84
N ASP A 29 35.09 -16.30 -8.22
CA ASP A 29 33.74 -16.87 -8.21
C ASP A 29 33.09 -16.67 -6.84
N TYR A 30 32.01 -15.89 -6.81
CA TYR A 30 31.17 -15.76 -5.64
C TYR A 30 30.42 -17.07 -5.43
N ASN A 31 30.90 -17.91 -4.51
CA ASN A 31 30.23 -19.14 -4.11
C ASN A 31 29.35 -18.89 -2.87
N PRO A 32 28.02 -18.74 -3.03
CA PRO A 32 27.11 -18.41 -1.92
C PRO A 32 27.07 -19.48 -0.82
N LEU A 33 27.50 -20.72 -1.10
CA LEU A 33 27.54 -21.80 -0.09
C LEU A 33 28.65 -21.60 0.97
N GLU A 34 29.80 -21.02 0.61
CA GLU A 34 30.88 -20.79 1.57
C GLU A 34 30.52 -19.69 2.58
N ASP A 35 29.80 -18.67 2.13
CA ASP A 35 29.32 -17.57 2.98
C ASP A 35 28.26 -18.01 3.99
N VAL A 36 27.40 -18.98 3.62
CA VAL A 36 26.41 -19.57 4.52
C VAL A 36 27.09 -20.43 5.59
N LEU A 37 28.05 -21.28 5.18
CA LEU A 37 28.86 -22.09 6.09
C LEU A 37 29.69 -21.22 7.06
N ALA A 38 30.28 -20.13 6.58
CA ALA A 38 31.01 -19.20 7.44
C ALA A 38 30.11 -18.49 8.46
N ARG A 39 28.86 -18.18 8.10
CA ARG A 39 27.86 -17.57 9.00
C ARG A 39 27.41 -18.54 10.10
N GLU A 40 27.22 -19.81 9.75
CA GLU A 40 26.73 -20.85 10.67
C GLU A 40 27.80 -21.28 11.68
N VAL A 41 29.06 -21.36 11.25
CA VAL A 41 30.21 -21.61 12.14
C VAL A 41 30.45 -20.44 13.11
N LYS A 42 30.24 -19.20 12.65
CA LYS A 42 30.40 -18.00 13.50
C LYS A 42 29.32 -17.91 14.58
N GLY A 43 28.06 -18.21 14.25
CA GLY A 43 26.98 -18.28 15.25
C GLY A 43 27.20 -19.36 16.31
N SER A 44 27.79 -20.49 15.93
CA SER A 44 28.04 -21.62 16.84
C SER A 44 29.18 -21.38 17.84
N ILE A 45 30.18 -20.54 17.49
CA ILE A 45 31.32 -20.23 18.35
C ILE A 45 30.98 -19.11 19.37
N GLU A 46 30.10 -18.18 19.01
CA GLU A 46 29.68 -17.08 19.89
C GLU A 46 28.82 -17.58 21.08
N ASP A 47 28.00 -18.62 20.88
CA ASP A 47 27.20 -19.22 21.97
C ASP A 47 28.03 -20.14 22.89
N ALA A 48 29.09 -20.77 22.39
CA ALA A 48 29.94 -21.66 23.20
C ALA A 48 30.96 -20.93 24.08
N THR A 49 31.32 -19.70 23.76
CA THR A 49 32.37 -18.93 24.46
C THR A 49 31.85 -17.83 25.40
N ARG A 50 30.52 -17.69 25.53
CA ARG A 50 29.91 -16.69 26.40
C ARG A 50 30.08 -17.07 27.87
N GLN A 51 31.01 -16.41 28.56
CA GLN A 51 31.11 -16.51 30.03
C GLN A 51 29.82 -16.00 30.66
N ILE A 52 29.08 -16.90 31.31
CA ILE A 52 27.85 -16.58 32.04
C ILE A 52 28.19 -15.54 33.13
N ARG A 53 27.70 -14.31 32.97
CA ARG A 53 27.83 -13.26 33.99
C ARG A 53 26.74 -13.45 35.05
N THR A 54 27.08 -13.12 36.29
CA THR A 54 26.24 -13.30 37.49
C THR A 54 24.88 -12.58 37.44
N ASP A 55 24.69 -11.63 36.53
CA ASP A 55 23.42 -10.92 36.33
C ASP A 55 22.37 -11.73 35.54
N ASP A 56 22.79 -12.71 34.72
CA ASP A 56 21.85 -13.59 33.99
C ASP A 56 21.18 -14.60 34.94
N ILE A 57 21.88 -15.01 36.01
CA ILE A 57 21.35 -15.91 37.05
C ILE A 57 20.26 -15.20 37.89
N ARG A 58 20.32 -13.87 38.06
CA ARG A 58 19.24 -13.13 38.76
C ARG A 58 17.97 -13.00 37.93
N ARG A 59 18.06 -13.08 36.60
CA ARG A 59 16.91 -12.91 35.71
C ARG A 59 16.09 -14.20 35.61
N ILE A 60 16.74 -15.36 35.69
CA ILE A 60 16.07 -16.67 35.70
C ILE A 60 15.27 -16.88 37.02
N ARG A 61 15.79 -16.42 38.17
CA ARG A 61 15.12 -16.61 39.47
C ARG A 61 13.97 -15.63 39.76
N ARG A 62 13.73 -14.65 38.89
CA ARG A 62 12.58 -13.71 39.00
C ARG A 62 11.49 -13.96 37.95
N GLY A 63 11.66 -14.96 37.08
CA GLY A 63 10.65 -15.36 36.09
C GLY A 63 9.59 -16.34 36.60
N GLU A 64 9.82 -17.02 37.71
CA GLU A 64 8.87 -17.99 38.30
C GLU A 64 8.24 -17.44 39.58
N SER A 65 7.44 -16.38 39.48
CA SER A 65 6.45 -16.00 40.49
C SER A 65 5.59 -14.85 39.97
N GLN A 66 4.57 -15.18 39.17
CA GLN A 66 3.21 -14.60 39.22
C GLN A 66 2.49 -14.91 37.91
N GLU A 67 2.14 -16.17 37.73
CA GLU A 67 1.07 -16.56 36.82
C GLU A 67 -0.25 -16.46 37.61
N TYR A 68 -0.79 -15.24 37.71
CA TYR A 68 -2.19 -15.06 38.10
C TYR A 68 -3.05 -15.26 36.85
N SER A 69 -3.69 -16.43 36.78
CA SER A 69 -4.80 -16.73 35.88
C SER A 69 -5.90 -15.68 36.04
N ASN A 70 -5.95 -14.70 35.14
CA ASN A 70 -7.12 -13.83 34.97
C ASN A 70 -8.17 -14.55 34.13
N SER A 71 -8.76 -15.61 34.68
CA SER A 71 -10.03 -16.14 34.17
C SER A 71 -11.15 -15.23 34.68
N THR A 72 -11.62 -14.33 33.81
CA THR A 72 -12.80 -13.51 34.09
C THR A 72 -14.03 -14.42 34.03
N ARG A 73 -14.41 -14.99 35.18
CA ARG A 73 -15.70 -15.70 35.32
C ARG A 73 -16.83 -14.70 35.10
N VAL A 74 -17.61 -14.91 34.03
CA VAL A 74 -18.87 -14.19 33.81
C VAL A 74 -19.87 -14.64 34.86
N LEU A 75 -20.30 -13.72 35.71
CA LEU A 75 -21.26 -13.98 36.78
C LEU A 75 -22.64 -14.28 36.16
N SER A 76 -23.33 -15.28 36.71
CA SER A 76 -24.73 -15.55 36.35
C SER A 76 -25.65 -14.39 36.78
N GLN A 77 -26.83 -14.25 36.15
CA GLN A 77 -27.78 -13.19 36.53
C GLN A 77 -28.17 -13.25 38.03
N GLY A 78 -28.26 -14.44 38.61
CA GLY A 78 -28.54 -14.61 40.04
C GLY A 78 -27.42 -14.08 40.95
N GLU A 79 -26.15 -14.33 40.60
CA GLU A 79 -25.00 -13.81 41.35
C GLU A 79 -24.88 -12.28 41.21
N MET A 80 -25.22 -11.71 40.05
CA MET A 80 -25.28 -10.26 39.82
C MET A 80 -26.35 -9.57 40.67
N ASP A 81 -27.53 -10.19 40.82
CA ASP A 81 -28.62 -9.65 41.63
C ASP A 81 -28.36 -9.81 43.13
N GLU A 82 -27.66 -10.86 43.56
CA GLU A 82 -27.21 -11.02 44.94
C GLU A 82 -26.16 -9.94 45.32
N ILE A 83 -25.28 -9.58 44.39
CA ILE A 83 -24.31 -8.50 44.57
C ILE A 83 -25.00 -7.13 44.60
N ARG A 84 -26.02 -6.90 43.76
CA ARG A 84 -26.84 -5.66 43.80
C ARG A 84 -27.61 -5.52 45.10
N THR A 85 -28.18 -6.61 45.61
CA THR A 85 -28.94 -6.60 46.87
C THR A 85 -28.01 -6.42 48.08
N ARG A 86 -26.83 -7.03 48.12
CA ARG A 86 -25.80 -6.75 49.15
C ARG A 86 -25.31 -5.30 49.10
N ARG A 87 -25.11 -4.73 47.91
CA ARG A 87 -24.67 -3.34 47.73
C ARG A 87 -25.76 -2.34 48.17
N ASN A 88 -27.03 -2.68 47.95
CA ASN A 88 -28.17 -1.90 48.44
C ASN A 88 -28.40 -2.05 49.96
N ALA A 89 -28.04 -3.19 50.55
CA ALA A 89 -28.10 -3.41 52.00
C ALA A 89 -26.97 -2.68 52.74
N SER A 90 -25.76 -2.64 52.18
CA SER A 90 -24.63 -1.91 52.75
C SER A 90 -24.74 -0.39 52.60
N MET A 91 -25.47 0.11 51.59
CA MET A 91 -25.84 1.53 51.51
C MET A 91 -26.90 1.97 52.54
N ARG A 92 -27.56 1.05 53.25
CA ARG A 92 -28.59 1.38 54.26
C ARG A 92 -28.08 1.47 55.71
N GLN A 93 -26.81 1.14 55.97
CA GLN A 93 -26.24 1.20 57.33
C GLN A 93 -25.22 2.32 57.57
N GLY A 94 -25.04 3.22 56.61
CA GLY A 94 -24.25 4.45 56.79
C GLY A 94 -25.13 5.69 56.74
N GLN A 95 -25.20 6.42 57.86
CA GLN A 95 -25.67 7.81 58.01
C GLN A 95 -27.16 8.07 58.32
N GLN A 96 -27.44 8.27 59.61
CA GLN A 96 -28.17 9.46 60.07
C GLN A 96 -27.39 10.72 59.64
N PRO A 97 -27.99 11.90 59.30
CA PRO A 97 -28.86 12.66 60.22
C PRO A 97 -29.92 13.62 59.61
N ARG A 98 -30.79 14.10 60.52
CA ARG A 98 -31.49 15.41 60.58
C ARG A 98 -31.67 16.28 59.31
N ARG A 99 -32.94 16.39 58.91
CA ARG A 99 -33.75 17.57 58.46
C ARG A 99 -33.05 18.90 58.10
N THR A 100 -33.43 19.48 56.94
CA THR A 100 -34.14 20.79 56.75
C THR A 100 -34.59 20.91 55.26
N SER A 101 -35.90 20.96 54.94
CA SER A 101 -36.81 22.12 54.79
C SER A 101 -36.75 22.89 53.45
N SER A 102 -37.80 22.73 52.62
CA SER A 102 -38.60 23.80 51.92
C SER A 102 -39.57 23.14 50.93
N GLY A 103 -40.84 23.49 50.75
CA GLY A 103 -41.72 24.49 51.33
C GLY A 103 -43.10 24.45 50.63
N SER A 104 -44.12 24.92 51.35
CA SER A 104 -45.39 25.53 50.91
C SER A 104 -46.37 24.73 50.02
N ALA A 105 -47.59 24.44 50.53
CA ALA A 105 -48.76 25.31 50.33
C ALA A 105 -50.09 24.66 50.81
N ARG A 106 -50.98 25.53 51.33
CA ARG A 106 -52.46 25.48 51.39
C ARG A 106 -53.20 24.48 52.31
N GLN A 107 -53.66 25.03 53.43
CA GLN A 107 -55.07 25.34 53.80
C GLN A 107 -56.17 24.25 53.80
N THR A 108 -57.09 24.44 54.77
CA THR A 108 -58.33 23.70 55.12
C THR A 108 -58.06 22.41 55.93
N GLY A 109 -58.75 22.06 57.02
CA GLY A 109 -59.79 22.67 57.84
C GLY A 109 -60.54 21.54 58.57
N ARG A 110 -60.71 21.64 59.91
CA ARG A 110 -61.64 20.84 60.79
C ARG A 110 -61.34 19.32 60.90
N MET A 111 -61.49 18.57 62.00
CA MET A 111 -62.34 18.53 63.21
C MET A 111 -61.52 17.99 64.42
N SER A 112 -61.77 18.42 65.67
CA SER A 112 -62.50 17.69 66.77
C SER A 112 -62.00 16.25 67.03
N THR A 113 -61.59 15.82 68.23
CA THR A 113 -62.37 15.71 69.48
C THR A 113 -61.50 15.58 70.75
N GLY A 114 -62.15 15.71 71.93
CA GLY A 114 -61.64 15.72 73.33
C GLY A 114 -60.63 14.62 73.74
N SER A 115 -59.97 14.72 74.90
CA SER A 115 -60.62 14.78 76.21
C SER A 115 -59.74 15.37 77.33
N VAL A 116 -60.42 15.65 78.44
CA VAL A 116 -60.02 16.34 79.68
C VAL A 116 -59.58 15.32 80.74
N HIS A 117 -58.61 15.67 81.59
CA HIS A 117 -58.60 15.58 83.09
C HIS A 117 -57.15 15.79 83.57
N GLN A 118 -56.77 16.86 84.26
CA GLN A 118 -57.13 17.40 85.59
C GLN A 118 -56.30 16.79 86.75
N THR A 119 -55.37 17.65 87.22
CA THR A 119 -54.87 17.90 88.60
C THR A 119 -54.13 16.83 89.40
N GLY A 120 -53.06 17.31 90.04
CA GLY A 120 -52.49 16.73 91.27
C GLY A 120 -51.24 17.48 91.70
N ARG A 121 -51.40 18.53 92.51
CA ARG A 121 -50.34 19.41 93.03
C ARG A 121 -50.05 19.07 94.49
N MET A 122 -48.77 18.93 94.86
CA MET A 122 -48.24 19.09 96.22
C MET A 122 -46.76 19.49 96.06
N SER A 123 -46.07 20.19 96.95
CA SER A 123 -46.38 21.19 97.98
C SER A 123 -45.00 21.71 98.44
N THR A 124 -44.91 23.02 98.71
CA THR A 124 -44.01 23.71 99.66
C THR A 124 -42.48 23.47 99.64
N GLY A 125 -41.75 24.59 99.51
CA GLY A 125 -40.33 24.68 99.87
C GLY A 125 -39.71 26.00 99.44
N SER A 126 -39.69 26.95 100.36
CA SER A 126 -39.04 28.28 100.29
C SER A 126 -37.72 28.33 99.54
N VAL A 127 -37.47 29.39 98.74
CA VAL A 127 -36.40 30.38 98.98
C VAL A 127 -36.79 31.68 98.28
N ARG A 128 -36.77 32.76 99.05
CA ARG A 128 -37.07 34.14 98.67
C ARG A 128 -35.77 34.76 98.15
N GLN A 129 -35.71 35.19 96.89
CA GLN A 129 -34.79 36.26 96.47
C GLN A 129 -35.18 36.89 95.11
N ASN A 130 -35.52 38.18 95.18
CA ASN A 130 -35.28 39.26 94.23
C ASN A 130 -35.34 38.96 92.71
N THR A 131 -36.45 39.29 92.03
CA THR A 131 -36.61 39.10 90.57
C THR A 131 -36.88 40.37 89.76
N GLY A 132 -36.61 41.56 90.33
CA GLY A 132 -36.65 42.84 89.59
C GLY A 132 -35.50 43.01 88.58
N SER A 133 -34.29 42.55 88.91
CA SER A 133 -33.07 42.68 88.08
C SER A 133 -32.86 41.51 87.08
N VAL A 134 -33.65 40.45 87.19
CA VAL A 134 -33.52 39.23 86.36
C VAL A 134 -34.29 39.34 85.03
N ARG A 135 -35.29 40.23 84.94
CA ARG A 135 -36.12 40.42 83.74
C ARG A 135 -35.43 41.31 82.69
N GLN A 136 -34.69 42.32 83.13
CA GLN A 136 -33.91 43.22 82.28
C GLN A 136 -32.67 42.50 81.70
N SER A 137 -31.97 41.72 82.54
CA SER A 137 -30.82 40.89 82.12
C SER A 137 -31.18 39.73 81.16
N ARG A 138 -32.39 39.17 81.24
CA ARG A 138 -32.89 38.17 80.26
C ARG A 138 -33.13 38.77 78.87
N SER A 139 -33.66 39.99 78.80
CA SER A 139 -33.90 40.71 77.53
C SER A 139 -32.59 41.11 76.84
N GLU A 140 -31.60 41.56 77.61
CA GLU A 140 -30.24 41.86 77.10
C GLU A 140 -29.50 40.59 76.65
N ALA A 141 -29.70 39.45 77.34
CA ALA A 141 -29.13 38.17 76.93
C ALA A 141 -29.76 37.63 75.63
N GLU A 142 -31.07 37.84 75.42
CA GLU A 142 -31.77 37.48 74.19
C GLU A 142 -31.38 38.38 73.01
N GLU A 143 -31.22 39.68 73.21
CA GLU A 143 -30.68 40.59 72.20
C GLU A 143 -29.25 40.25 71.81
N LYS A 144 -28.38 39.96 72.78
CA LYS A 144 -27.01 39.48 72.52
C LYS A 144 -27.02 38.17 71.73
N ARG A 145 -27.92 37.22 72.03
CA ARG A 145 -28.10 35.98 71.24
C ARG A 145 -28.57 36.26 69.81
N ARG A 146 -29.53 37.17 69.61
CA ARG A 146 -30.01 37.56 68.27
C ARG A 146 -28.91 38.22 67.45
N GLN A 147 -28.12 39.12 68.06
CA GLN A 147 -26.97 39.75 67.43
C GLN A 147 -25.87 38.72 67.07
N GLN A 148 -25.60 37.74 67.94
CA GLN A 148 -24.67 36.65 67.66
C GLN A 148 -25.13 35.75 66.51
N ILE A 149 -26.41 35.40 66.43
CA ILE A 149 -26.98 34.62 65.32
C ILE A 149 -26.92 35.41 64.00
N ALA A 150 -27.26 36.71 64.02
CA ALA A 150 -27.17 37.58 62.85
C ALA A 150 -25.72 37.75 62.37
N ARG A 151 -24.76 37.88 63.30
CA ARG A 151 -23.31 37.92 63.00
C ARG A 151 -22.82 36.60 62.42
N LYS A 152 -23.23 35.44 62.98
CA LYS A 152 -22.94 34.11 62.43
C LYS A 152 -23.54 33.93 61.02
N LYS A 153 -24.78 34.36 60.77
CA LYS A 153 -25.41 34.33 59.44
C LYS A 153 -24.69 35.24 58.44
N ARG A 154 -24.29 36.46 58.84
CA ARG A 154 -23.47 37.36 58.00
C ARG A 154 -22.10 36.75 57.67
N LEU A 155 -21.43 36.15 58.66
CA LEU A 155 -20.15 35.46 58.46
C LEU A 155 -20.30 34.22 57.56
N ALA A 156 -21.35 33.42 57.73
CA ALA A 156 -21.67 32.29 56.87
C ALA A 156 -21.99 32.73 55.43
N LYS A 157 -22.72 33.84 55.24
CA LYS A 157 -22.97 34.43 53.92
C LYS A 157 -21.67 34.96 53.28
N LYS A 158 -20.78 35.58 54.06
CA LYS A 158 -19.43 35.97 53.59
C LYS A 158 -18.56 34.76 53.23
N ARG A 159 -18.57 33.69 54.04
CA ARG A 159 -17.86 32.43 53.76
C ARG A 159 -18.42 31.74 52.51
N ARG A 160 -19.75 31.65 52.37
CA ARG A 160 -20.41 31.11 51.17
C ARG A 160 -20.11 31.95 49.93
N LYS A 161 -20.12 33.28 50.03
CA LYS A 161 -19.74 34.18 48.93
C LYS A 161 -18.26 34.00 48.54
N ARG A 162 -17.34 33.88 49.52
CA ARG A 162 -15.92 33.57 49.25
C ARG A 162 -15.75 32.19 48.61
N ALA A 163 -16.44 31.17 49.11
CA ALA A 163 -16.39 29.82 48.54
C ALA A 163 -16.93 29.78 47.10
N LEU A 164 -18.02 30.49 46.80
CA LEU A 164 -18.54 30.62 45.44
C LEU A 164 -17.58 31.36 44.50
N ILE A 165 -16.92 32.43 44.98
CA ILE A 165 -15.90 33.14 44.20
C ILE A 165 -14.71 32.21 43.91
N ILE A 166 -14.23 31.47 44.92
CA ILE A 166 -13.13 30.51 44.75
C ILE A 166 -13.53 29.43 43.74
N LEU A 167 -14.74 28.86 43.84
CA LEU A 167 -15.23 27.87 42.89
C LEU A 167 -15.33 28.43 41.48
N LEU A 168 -15.81 29.67 41.31
CA LEU A 168 -15.87 30.32 40.01
C LEU A 168 -14.47 30.55 39.42
N VAL A 169 -13.50 30.94 40.24
CA VAL A 169 -12.08 31.05 39.84
C VAL A 169 -11.55 29.68 39.40
N PHE A 170 -11.82 28.61 40.14
CA PHE A 170 -11.41 27.25 39.73
C PHE A 170 -12.04 26.81 38.41
N VAL A 171 -13.30 27.15 38.16
CA VAL A 171 -13.96 26.85 36.88
C VAL A 171 -13.32 27.63 35.73
N ILE A 172 -13.01 28.92 35.92
CA ILE A 172 -12.30 29.72 34.92
C ILE A 172 -10.91 29.14 34.67
N LEU A 173 -10.16 28.81 35.73
CA LEU A 173 -8.82 28.23 35.61
C LEU A 173 -8.87 26.87 34.89
N ALA A 174 -9.87 26.03 35.18
CA ALA A 174 -10.07 24.76 34.48
C ALA A 174 -10.39 24.99 32.98
N GLY A 175 -11.19 26.01 32.67
CA GLY A 175 -11.47 26.40 31.28
C GLY A 175 -10.23 26.88 30.54
N VAL A 176 -9.44 27.76 31.14
CA VAL A 176 -8.16 28.24 30.58
C VAL A 176 -7.18 27.08 30.41
N PHE A 177 -7.06 26.21 31.40
CA PHE A 177 -6.22 25.03 31.33
C PHE A 177 -6.64 24.08 30.20
N GLY A 178 -7.94 23.79 30.09
CA GLY A 178 -8.48 22.97 28.99
C GLY A 178 -8.22 23.59 27.62
N PHE A 179 -8.34 24.92 27.50
CA PHE A 179 -8.03 25.64 26.26
C PHE A 179 -6.55 25.54 25.89
N VAL A 180 -5.64 25.68 26.86
CA VAL A 180 -4.19 25.50 26.64
C VAL A 180 -3.86 24.08 26.20
N LEU A 181 -4.49 23.07 26.82
CA LEU A 181 -4.33 21.68 26.40
C LEU A 181 -4.85 21.45 24.97
N TYR A 182 -6.01 21.99 24.63
CA TYR A 182 -6.56 21.91 23.27
C TYR A 182 -5.64 22.58 22.26
N GLN A 183 -5.14 23.78 22.55
CA GLN A 183 -4.21 24.49 21.66
C GLN A 183 -2.91 23.74 21.39
N ASN A 184 -2.49 22.87 22.29
CA ASN A 184 -1.30 22.02 22.15
C ASN A 184 -1.63 20.58 21.71
N SER A 185 -2.91 20.28 21.48
CA SER A 185 -3.35 18.98 20.96
C SER A 185 -3.12 18.89 19.44
N TYR A 186 -3.23 17.68 18.90
CA TYR A 186 -3.18 17.44 17.46
C TYR A 186 -4.17 18.35 16.70
N GLU A 187 -5.45 18.35 17.09
CA GLU A 187 -6.51 19.13 16.45
C GLU A 187 -6.26 20.64 16.55
N GLY A 188 -5.75 21.11 17.69
CA GLY A 188 -5.41 22.51 17.89
C GLY A 188 -4.25 22.97 16.99
N GLN A 189 -3.23 22.13 16.82
CA GLN A 189 -2.11 22.42 15.92
C GLN A 189 -2.52 22.32 14.45
N MET A 190 -3.34 21.33 14.08
CA MET A 190 -3.93 21.23 12.74
C MET A 190 -4.75 22.46 12.36
N GLY A 191 -5.60 22.95 13.28
CA GLY A 191 -6.39 24.16 13.05
C GLY A 191 -5.53 25.40 12.80
N LYS A 192 -4.45 25.57 13.59
CA LYS A 192 -3.49 26.67 13.40
C LYS A 192 -2.72 26.54 12.09
N GLY A 193 -2.27 25.33 11.73
CA GLY A 193 -1.59 25.06 10.46
C GLY A 193 -2.47 25.40 9.27
N ASN A 194 -3.72 24.95 9.29
CA ASN A 194 -4.70 25.28 8.24
C ASN A 194 -4.99 26.79 8.15
N GLN A 195 -5.09 27.49 9.29
CA GLN A 195 -5.28 28.93 9.32
C GLN A 195 -4.07 29.66 8.73
N ALA A 196 -2.85 29.28 9.11
CA ALA A 196 -1.61 29.85 8.58
C ALA A 196 -1.47 29.60 7.07
N LEU A 197 -1.82 28.40 6.60
CA LEU A 197 -1.84 28.05 5.18
C LEU A 197 -2.80 28.95 4.39
N GLN A 198 -4.01 29.20 4.92
CA GLN A 198 -4.97 30.12 4.29
C GLN A 198 -4.48 31.57 4.26
N SER A 199 -3.67 31.98 5.24
CA SER A 199 -3.04 33.30 5.28
C SER A 199 -1.79 33.41 4.39
N GLY A 200 -1.34 32.32 3.76
CA GLY A 200 -0.08 32.28 2.98
C GLY A 200 1.19 32.28 3.84
N GLU A 201 1.07 32.06 5.15
CA GLU A 201 2.20 31.99 6.07
C GLU A 201 2.80 30.57 6.09
N TYR A 202 3.47 30.18 4.99
CA TYR A 202 3.90 28.80 4.76
C TYR A 202 4.83 28.25 5.84
N THR A 203 5.80 29.03 6.31
CA THR A 203 6.74 28.60 7.36
C THR A 203 6.05 28.38 8.72
N ALA A 204 5.06 29.22 9.05
CA ALA A 204 4.27 29.05 10.25
C ALA A 204 3.36 27.81 10.14
N ALA A 205 2.74 27.62 8.97
CA ALA A 205 1.90 26.45 8.69
C ALA A 205 2.70 25.15 8.80
N GLU A 206 3.88 25.09 8.20
CA GLU A 206 4.78 23.94 8.25
C GLU A 206 5.15 23.58 9.70
N ASN A 207 5.54 24.56 10.50
CA ASN A 207 5.83 24.36 11.92
C ASN A 207 4.62 23.80 12.69
N HIS A 208 3.41 24.29 12.42
CA HIS A 208 2.21 23.80 13.07
C HIS A 208 1.85 22.36 12.66
N PHE A 209 1.98 22.00 11.37
CA PHE A 209 1.75 20.63 10.93
C PHE A 209 2.83 19.67 11.46
N ASN A 210 4.11 20.05 11.47
CA ASN A 210 5.18 19.26 12.08
C ASN A 210 4.93 19.05 13.59
N ASN A 211 4.46 20.09 14.29
CA ASN A 211 4.03 19.95 15.67
C ASN A 211 2.83 19.00 15.81
N ALA A 212 1.85 19.02 14.90
CA ALA A 212 0.74 18.07 14.90
C ALA A 212 1.23 16.62 14.70
N ILE A 213 2.13 16.38 13.74
CA ILE A 213 2.76 15.07 13.48
C ILE A 213 3.48 14.57 14.74
N SER A 214 4.21 15.45 15.45
CA SER A 214 4.85 15.09 16.72
C SER A 214 3.87 14.63 17.82
N LYS A 215 2.60 15.05 17.75
CA LYS A 215 1.55 14.60 18.69
C LYS A 215 0.93 13.28 18.25
N ASN A 216 0.67 13.12 16.96
CA ASN A 216 0.11 11.89 16.40
C ASN A 216 0.50 11.74 14.92
N GLY A 217 1.61 11.03 14.67
CA GLY A 217 2.12 10.78 13.32
C GLY A 217 1.37 9.71 12.53
N LYS A 218 0.38 9.03 13.13
CA LYS A 218 -0.43 8.03 12.41
C LYS A 218 -1.51 8.64 11.53
N LYS A 219 -1.86 9.90 11.79
CA LYS A 219 -2.92 10.63 11.11
C LYS A 219 -2.41 11.28 9.83
N ALA A 220 -3.02 10.97 8.70
CA ALA A 220 -2.58 11.44 7.39
C ALA A 220 -2.84 12.93 7.14
N GLU A 221 -3.80 13.54 7.84
CA GLU A 221 -4.29 14.88 7.57
C GLU A 221 -3.21 15.96 7.71
N ALA A 222 -2.26 15.77 8.64
CA ALA A 222 -1.14 16.69 8.83
C ALA A 222 -0.14 16.64 7.68
N TYR A 223 0.12 15.45 7.14
CA TYR A 223 0.96 15.25 5.96
C TYR A 223 0.31 15.84 4.71
N THR A 224 -1.02 15.67 4.55
CA THR A 224 -1.78 16.36 3.51
C THR A 224 -1.69 17.88 3.63
N GLY A 225 -1.71 18.42 4.86
CA GLY A 225 -1.50 19.84 5.12
C GLY A 225 -0.11 20.34 4.68
N LEU A 226 0.94 19.59 5.00
CA LEU A 226 2.31 19.86 4.55
C LEU A 226 2.45 19.78 3.03
N SER A 227 1.92 18.73 2.40
CA SER A 227 1.93 18.56 0.95
C SER A 227 1.25 19.74 0.25
N LYS A 228 0.11 20.23 0.77
CA LYS A 228 -0.55 21.44 0.25
C LYS A 228 0.32 22.69 0.31
N ILE A 229 1.17 22.85 1.32
CA ILE A 229 2.14 23.96 1.37
C ILE A 229 3.08 23.88 0.17
N TYR A 230 3.67 22.70 -0.08
CA TYR A 230 4.62 22.52 -1.18
C TYR A 230 3.96 22.62 -2.56
N ILE A 231 2.72 22.15 -2.72
CA ILE A 231 1.92 22.38 -3.94
C ILE A 231 1.74 23.87 -4.21
N GLN A 232 1.43 24.69 -3.18
CA GLN A 232 1.29 26.14 -3.34
C GLN A 232 2.63 26.85 -3.62
N GLN A 233 3.74 26.19 -3.37
CA GLN A 233 5.09 26.63 -3.74
C GLN A 233 5.54 26.08 -5.09
N GLU A 234 4.68 25.35 -5.81
CA GLU A 234 4.95 24.68 -7.09
C GLU A 234 6.05 23.62 -7.01
N ASP A 235 6.34 23.10 -5.81
CA ASP A 235 7.34 22.06 -5.55
C ASP A 235 6.64 20.72 -5.32
N LEU A 236 6.27 20.06 -6.43
CA LEU A 236 5.57 18.78 -6.38
C LEU A 236 6.45 17.64 -5.84
N ASP A 237 7.76 17.69 -6.10
CA ASP A 237 8.71 16.67 -5.64
C ASP A 237 8.77 16.65 -4.11
N LYS A 238 8.84 17.83 -3.46
CA LYS A 238 8.74 17.90 -1.99
C LYS A 238 7.37 17.49 -1.48
N ALA A 239 6.31 17.87 -2.19
CA ALA A 239 4.94 17.50 -1.82
C ALA A 239 4.73 15.98 -1.80
N GLU A 240 5.28 15.27 -2.79
CA GLU A 240 5.29 13.81 -2.89
C GLU A 240 6.17 13.19 -1.79
N ALA A 241 7.37 13.73 -1.59
CA ALA A 241 8.31 13.24 -0.59
C ALA A 241 7.73 13.22 0.83
N VAL A 242 6.84 14.15 1.19
CA VAL A 242 6.13 14.14 2.48
C VAL A 242 5.35 12.84 2.69
N PHE A 243 4.68 12.33 1.65
CA PHE A 243 3.94 11.09 1.75
C PHE A 243 4.84 9.86 1.72
N LEU A 244 5.81 9.82 0.80
CA LEU A 244 6.74 8.67 0.68
C LEU A 244 7.61 8.49 1.93
N THR A 245 8.06 9.57 2.56
CA THR A 245 8.77 9.52 3.84
C THR A 245 7.87 9.08 4.99
N ALA A 246 6.59 9.46 4.99
CA ALA A 246 5.63 8.99 5.98
C ALA A 246 5.33 7.49 5.80
N ILE A 247 5.10 7.04 4.57
CA ILE A 247 4.80 5.65 4.22
C ILE A 247 5.99 4.75 4.55
N SER A 248 7.22 5.13 4.17
CA SER A 248 8.42 4.35 4.51
C SER A 248 8.62 4.19 6.03
N SER A 249 8.20 5.19 6.84
CA SER A 249 8.24 5.09 8.30
C SER A 249 7.10 4.26 8.92
N GLN A 250 5.98 4.11 8.19
CA GLN A 250 4.74 3.48 8.65
C GLN A 250 4.09 2.68 7.50
N PRO A 251 4.75 1.61 7.00
CA PRO A 251 4.33 0.93 5.77
C PRO A 251 2.96 0.25 5.85
N SER A 252 2.50 -0.10 7.06
CA SER A 252 1.17 -0.70 7.30
C SER A 252 0.05 0.32 7.52
N ASN A 253 0.28 1.63 7.29
CA ASN A 253 -0.72 2.66 7.55
C ASN A 253 -1.52 3.03 6.29
N VAL A 254 -2.67 2.38 6.13
CA VAL A 254 -3.60 2.56 4.99
C VAL A 254 -3.97 4.03 4.73
N GLU A 255 -4.13 4.85 5.78
CA GLU A 255 -4.56 6.24 5.63
C GLU A 255 -3.49 7.11 4.96
N LEU A 256 -2.20 6.78 5.12
CA LEU A 256 -1.12 7.46 4.42
C LEU A 256 -1.14 7.14 2.92
N TYR A 257 -1.39 5.88 2.55
CA TYR A 257 -1.55 5.51 1.14
C TYR A 257 -2.76 6.20 0.51
N LYS A 258 -3.92 6.22 1.19
CA LYS A 258 -5.09 6.96 0.69
C LYS A 258 -4.79 8.44 0.46
N ALA A 259 -4.06 9.07 1.39
CA ALA A 259 -3.68 10.48 1.24
C ALA A 259 -2.72 10.70 0.06
N ALA A 260 -1.74 9.81 -0.14
CA ALA A 260 -0.83 9.85 -1.29
C ALA A 260 -1.58 9.61 -2.62
N ILE A 261 -2.50 8.65 -2.65
CA ILE A 261 -3.36 8.39 -3.82
C ILE A 261 -4.18 9.62 -4.17
N HIS A 262 -4.84 10.26 -3.19
CA HIS A 262 -5.58 11.49 -3.43
C HIS A 262 -4.68 12.62 -3.93
N PHE A 263 -3.45 12.72 -3.43
CA PHE A 263 -2.46 13.67 -3.96
C PHE A 263 -2.14 13.40 -5.44
N TYR A 264 -1.94 12.14 -5.84
CA TYR A 264 -1.72 11.77 -7.24
C TYR A 264 -2.95 11.98 -8.13
N GLU A 265 -4.16 11.74 -7.61
CA GLU A 265 -5.42 12.06 -8.29
C GLU A 265 -5.53 13.58 -8.54
N ASP A 266 -5.31 14.39 -7.51
CA ASP A 266 -5.41 15.85 -7.57
C ASP A 266 -4.36 16.47 -8.51
N THR A 267 -3.15 15.90 -8.54
CA THR A 267 -2.04 16.34 -9.40
C THR A 267 -2.04 15.67 -10.79
N LYS A 268 -3.01 14.79 -11.07
CA LYS A 268 -3.16 14.04 -12.34
C LYS A 268 -2.00 13.11 -12.68
N GLN A 269 -1.31 12.58 -11.68
CA GLN A 269 -0.18 11.66 -11.83
C GLN A 269 -0.62 10.21 -11.56
N LEU A 270 -1.64 9.73 -12.29
CA LEU A 270 -2.30 8.46 -11.95
C LEU A 270 -1.39 7.23 -12.05
N ILE A 271 -0.34 7.26 -12.87
CA ILE A 271 0.64 6.16 -12.94
C ILE A 271 1.40 5.97 -11.63
N LYS A 272 1.66 7.07 -10.89
CA LYS A 272 2.32 7.04 -9.58
C LYS A 272 1.52 6.29 -8.53
N VAL A 273 0.20 6.19 -8.69
CA VAL A 273 -0.63 5.33 -7.82
C VAL A 273 -0.26 3.87 -8.02
N SER A 274 -0.08 3.43 -9.26
CA SER A 274 0.29 2.05 -9.54
C SER A 274 1.72 1.75 -9.13
N GLU A 275 2.67 2.67 -9.34
CA GLU A 275 4.04 2.55 -8.78
C GLU A 275 4.01 2.42 -7.25
N LEU A 276 3.28 3.30 -6.56
CA LEU A 276 3.16 3.27 -5.10
C LEU A 276 2.57 1.95 -4.56
N LEU A 277 1.60 1.39 -5.28
CA LEU A 277 0.91 0.17 -4.85
C LEU A 277 1.64 -1.11 -5.25
N ASP A 278 2.48 -1.07 -6.29
CA ASP A 278 3.36 -2.18 -6.67
C ASP A 278 4.45 -2.41 -5.60
N ASP A 279 4.99 -1.32 -5.05
CA ASP A 279 5.98 -1.35 -3.95
C ASP A 279 5.38 -1.73 -2.58
N CYS A 280 4.06 -1.87 -2.47
CA CYS A 280 3.38 -2.13 -1.21
C CYS A 280 3.28 -3.64 -0.92
N GLU A 281 4.04 -4.12 0.08
CA GLU A 281 4.03 -5.52 0.50
C GLU A 281 2.93 -5.87 1.53
N ASP A 282 2.21 -4.87 2.06
CA ASP A 282 1.24 -5.07 3.14
C ASP A 282 -0.17 -5.39 2.59
N ASP A 283 -0.59 -6.64 2.76
CA ASP A 283 -1.89 -7.13 2.29
C ASP A 283 -3.09 -6.33 2.85
N ASP A 284 -3.04 -5.90 4.11
CA ASP A 284 -4.14 -5.14 4.73
C ASP A 284 -4.26 -3.75 4.10
N VAL A 285 -3.13 -3.12 3.77
CA VAL A 285 -3.09 -1.87 3.01
C VAL A 285 -3.66 -2.08 1.61
N LEU A 286 -3.17 -3.08 0.87
CA LEU A 286 -3.63 -3.41 -0.48
C LEU A 286 -5.15 -3.70 -0.50
N LEU A 287 -5.67 -4.42 0.49
CA LEU A 287 -7.11 -4.64 0.67
C LEU A 287 -7.85 -3.32 0.94
N GLY A 288 -7.30 -2.45 1.78
CA GLY A 288 -7.87 -1.14 2.10
C GLY A 288 -7.94 -0.17 0.91
N VAL A 289 -7.09 -0.36 -0.10
CA VAL A 289 -7.03 0.45 -1.33
C VAL A 289 -7.33 -0.35 -2.60
N GLN A 290 -7.94 -1.54 -2.48
CA GLN A 290 -8.16 -2.48 -3.60
C GLN A 290 -8.81 -1.84 -4.83
N SER A 291 -9.74 -0.90 -4.62
CA SER A 291 -10.42 -0.19 -5.72
C SER A 291 -9.50 0.66 -6.61
N TYR A 292 -8.29 0.94 -6.16
CA TYR A 292 -7.28 1.75 -6.85
C TYR A 292 -6.25 0.89 -7.59
N ILE A 293 -6.15 -0.41 -7.26
CA ILE A 293 -5.18 -1.33 -7.87
C ILE A 293 -5.59 -1.63 -9.32
N SER A 294 -4.63 -1.50 -10.22
CA SER A 294 -4.74 -1.90 -11.63
C SER A 294 -3.69 -2.95 -11.93
N LYS A 295 -4.13 -4.15 -12.35
CA LYS A 295 -3.22 -5.26 -12.62
C LYS A 295 -2.82 -5.25 -14.08
N ALA A 296 -1.52 -5.32 -14.34
CA ALA A 296 -1.02 -5.37 -15.69
C ALA A 296 -1.66 -6.50 -16.51
N PRO A 297 -1.90 -6.29 -17.81
CA PRO A 297 -2.44 -7.34 -18.66
C PRO A 297 -1.43 -8.48 -18.82
N GLU A 298 -1.94 -9.71 -18.76
CA GLU A 298 -1.18 -10.93 -18.99
C GLU A 298 -1.23 -11.29 -20.48
N PHE A 299 -0.06 -11.59 -21.04
CA PHE A 299 0.10 -12.04 -22.42
C PHE A 299 -0.06 -13.55 -22.51
N SER A 300 -0.76 -14.04 -23.53
CA SER A 300 -0.92 -15.48 -23.75
C SER A 300 0.33 -16.19 -24.30
N LEU A 301 1.27 -15.42 -24.85
CA LEU A 301 2.52 -15.89 -25.44
C LEU A 301 3.70 -15.16 -24.81
N GLU A 302 4.74 -15.91 -24.48
CA GLU A 302 6.02 -15.35 -24.06
C GLU A 302 6.74 -14.67 -25.23
N GLU A 303 7.61 -13.73 -24.93
CA GLU A 303 8.45 -13.09 -25.94
C GLU A 303 9.48 -14.07 -26.53
N GLY A 304 9.87 -13.83 -27.78
CA GLY A 304 10.86 -14.66 -28.46
C GLY A 304 10.68 -14.73 -29.98
N THR A 305 11.39 -15.68 -30.57
CA THR A 305 11.38 -15.94 -32.00
C THR A 305 10.49 -17.14 -32.34
N TYR A 306 9.61 -16.96 -33.33
CA TYR A 306 8.69 -17.98 -33.81
C TYR A 306 8.85 -18.20 -35.30
N SER A 307 8.78 -19.45 -35.74
CA SER A 307 8.90 -19.84 -37.16
C SER A 307 7.59 -19.81 -37.94
N GLU A 308 6.50 -19.46 -37.27
CA GLU A 308 5.15 -19.40 -37.82
C GLU A 308 4.43 -18.19 -37.24
N VAL A 309 3.45 -17.67 -38.00
CA VAL A 309 2.52 -16.62 -37.56
C VAL A 309 1.88 -17.02 -36.23
N GLN A 310 1.82 -16.09 -35.29
CA GLN A 310 1.28 -16.31 -33.95
C GLN A 310 0.10 -15.35 -33.68
N GLU A 311 -0.73 -15.71 -32.70
CA GLU A 311 -1.78 -14.84 -32.16
C GLU A 311 -1.53 -14.60 -30.67
N VAL A 312 -1.44 -13.32 -30.27
CA VAL A 312 -1.27 -12.90 -28.88
C VAL A 312 -2.61 -12.43 -28.34
N SER A 313 -3.07 -13.05 -27.27
CA SER A 313 -4.23 -12.58 -26.50
C SER A 313 -3.77 -11.88 -25.23
N LEU A 314 -4.50 -10.82 -24.83
CA LEU A 314 -4.29 -10.08 -23.59
C LEU A 314 -5.44 -10.32 -22.61
N ASN A 315 -5.13 -10.59 -21.33
CA ASN A 315 -6.13 -10.76 -20.27
C ASN A 315 -5.85 -9.82 -19.10
N SER A 316 -6.86 -9.16 -18.56
CA SER A 316 -6.69 -8.22 -17.45
C SER A 316 -7.80 -8.29 -16.39
N SER A 317 -8.26 -9.50 -16.04
CA SER A 317 -9.23 -9.70 -14.94
C SER A 317 -10.50 -8.81 -15.03
N GLY A 318 -10.95 -8.48 -16.25
CA GLY A 318 -12.12 -7.64 -16.51
C GLY A 318 -11.87 -6.12 -16.56
N GLN A 319 -10.61 -5.68 -16.58
CA GLN A 319 -10.22 -4.29 -16.83
C GLN A 319 -10.08 -4.02 -18.34
N THR A 320 -10.32 -2.79 -18.77
CA THR A 320 -10.13 -2.41 -20.18
C THR A 320 -8.64 -2.32 -20.49
N VAL A 321 -8.20 -2.92 -21.59
CA VAL A 321 -6.79 -2.96 -21.98
C VAL A 321 -6.57 -2.09 -23.21
N TYR A 322 -5.50 -1.29 -23.20
CA TYR A 322 -5.03 -0.48 -24.32
C TYR A 322 -3.62 -0.93 -24.69
N TYR A 323 -3.32 -0.95 -25.99
CA TYR A 323 -2.04 -1.46 -26.48
C TYR A 323 -1.53 -0.72 -27.71
N THR A 324 -0.24 -0.90 -27.97
CA THR A 324 0.49 -0.45 -29.15
C THR A 324 1.32 -1.61 -29.70
N THR A 325 1.62 -1.60 -31.00
CA THR A 325 2.41 -2.65 -31.68
C THR A 325 3.72 -2.12 -32.29
N ASP A 326 3.98 -0.83 -32.12
CA ASP A 326 5.16 -0.11 -32.62
C ASP A 326 6.15 0.26 -31.50
N GLY A 327 5.90 -0.21 -30.28
CA GLY A 327 6.69 0.09 -29.09
C GLY A 327 6.46 1.47 -28.45
N SER A 328 5.52 2.27 -28.95
CA SER A 328 5.11 3.52 -28.29
C SER A 328 4.39 3.25 -26.96
N GLU A 329 4.42 4.19 -26.01
CA GLU A 329 3.74 4.01 -24.72
C GLU A 329 2.22 4.03 -24.89
N PRO A 330 1.49 2.99 -24.41
CA PRO A 330 0.04 2.94 -24.54
C PRO A 330 -0.63 3.88 -23.53
N ASP A 331 -1.69 4.54 -23.97
CA ASP A 331 -2.55 5.40 -23.16
C ASP A 331 -4.03 5.20 -23.52
N THR A 332 -4.94 5.98 -22.91
CA THR A 332 -6.39 5.92 -23.20
C THR A 332 -6.78 6.32 -24.63
N SER A 333 -5.85 6.87 -25.42
CA SER A 333 -6.06 7.21 -26.83
C SER A 333 -5.55 6.13 -27.79
N SER A 334 -4.83 5.14 -27.26
CA SER A 334 -4.30 3.99 -27.99
C SER A 334 -5.42 3.00 -28.36
N THR A 335 -5.07 1.94 -29.10
CA THR A 335 -6.04 0.94 -29.53
C THR A 335 -6.56 0.14 -28.34
N GLU A 336 -7.89 0.12 -28.15
CA GLU A 336 -8.55 -0.75 -27.17
C GLU A 336 -8.48 -2.20 -27.64
N TYR A 337 -8.05 -3.10 -26.75
CA TYR A 337 -7.96 -4.52 -27.04
C TYR A 337 -9.35 -5.18 -26.95
N THR A 338 -9.85 -5.64 -28.10
CA THR A 338 -11.13 -6.36 -28.21
C THR A 338 -11.01 -7.75 -28.82
N GLU A 339 -9.94 -8.00 -29.58
CA GLU A 339 -9.68 -9.26 -30.30
C GLU A 339 -8.17 -9.59 -30.26
N PRO A 340 -7.78 -10.88 -30.42
CA PRO A 340 -6.38 -11.28 -30.45
C PRO A 340 -5.54 -10.54 -31.49
N ILE A 341 -4.27 -10.27 -31.16
CA ILE A 341 -3.32 -9.55 -32.01
C ILE A 341 -2.57 -10.56 -32.88
N LEU A 342 -2.75 -10.45 -34.20
CA LEU A 342 -2.05 -11.30 -35.17
C LEU A 342 -0.62 -10.80 -35.41
N LEU A 343 0.38 -11.61 -35.07
CA LEU A 343 1.80 -11.35 -35.30
C LEU A 343 2.22 -11.82 -36.68
N LYS A 344 2.62 -10.88 -37.54
CA LYS A 344 3.13 -11.15 -38.89
C LYS A 344 4.65 -11.26 -38.87
N GLU A 345 5.21 -11.77 -39.97
CA GLU A 345 6.65 -11.84 -40.20
C GLU A 345 7.35 -10.49 -39.91
N GLY A 346 8.51 -10.57 -39.25
CA GLY A 346 9.27 -9.44 -38.77
C GLY A 346 9.21 -9.29 -37.25
N GLU A 347 9.77 -8.18 -36.78
CA GLU A 347 9.78 -7.83 -35.35
C GLU A 347 8.54 -6.99 -35.02
N THR A 348 7.83 -7.35 -33.96
CA THR A 348 6.68 -6.61 -33.43
C THR A 348 6.87 -6.42 -31.92
N THR A 349 6.84 -5.18 -31.45
CA THR A 349 6.88 -4.86 -30.02
C THR A 349 5.49 -4.49 -29.54
N ILE A 350 4.92 -5.31 -28.66
CA ILE A 350 3.61 -5.04 -28.07
C ILE A 350 3.81 -4.46 -26.68
N LYS A 351 3.30 -3.25 -26.45
CA LYS A 351 3.15 -2.68 -25.12
C LYS A 351 1.69 -2.59 -24.76
N ALA A 352 1.34 -2.92 -23.51
CA ALA A 352 -0.04 -2.92 -23.06
C ALA A 352 -0.18 -2.41 -21.62
N VAL A 353 -1.31 -1.73 -21.38
CA VAL A 353 -1.71 -1.20 -20.07
C VAL A 353 -3.18 -1.52 -19.83
N SER A 354 -3.54 -1.85 -18.60
CA SER A 354 -4.93 -1.99 -18.20
C SER A 354 -5.40 -0.77 -17.42
N ILE A 355 -6.69 -0.45 -17.53
CA ILE A 355 -7.28 0.71 -16.86
C ILE A 355 -8.47 0.25 -16.03
N ASN A 356 -8.43 0.55 -14.73
CA ASN A 356 -9.51 0.21 -13.82
C ASN A 356 -10.68 1.21 -13.90
N LYS A 357 -11.75 0.93 -13.16
CA LYS A 357 -12.95 1.79 -13.10
C LYS A 357 -12.69 3.20 -12.58
N LYS A 358 -11.61 3.40 -11.81
CA LYS A 358 -11.15 4.70 -11.32
C LYS A 358 -10.22 5.43 -12.30
N LYS A 359 -10.02 4.88 -13.51
CA LYS A 359 -9.14 5.40 -14.56
C LYS A 359 -7.65 5.37 -14.20
N ILE A 360 -7.26 4.56 -13.21
CA ILE A 360 -5.85 4.37 -12.87
C ILE A 360 -5.27 3.33 -13.83
N PRO A 361 -4.18 3.66 -14.56
CA PRO A 361 -3.51 2.70 -15.43
C PRO A 361 -2.68 1.72 -14.61
N SER A 362 -2.52 0.47 -15.05
CA SER A 362 -1.49 -0.43 -14.51
C SER A 362 -0.09 0.06 -14.87
N LEU A 363 0.94 -0.61 -14.36
CA LEU A 363 2.27 -0.54 -14.97
C LEU A 363 2.21 -1.09 -16.41
N THR A 364 3.00 -0.51 -17.30
CA THR A 364 3.11 -0.95 -18.71
C THR A 364 3.88 -2.26 -18.77
N VAL A 365 3.34 -3.25 -19.49
CA VAL A 365 4.07 -4.47 -19.85
C VAL A 365 4.46 -4.41 -21.32
N SER A 366 5.71 -4.78 -21.62
CA SER A 366 6.28 -4.79 -22.95
C SER A 366 6.79 -6.18 -23.29
N LYS A 367 6.44 -6.69 -24.47
CA LYS A 367 6.92 -7.97 -25.02
C LYS A 367 7.36 -7.79 -26.47
N VAL A 368 8.48 -8.38 -26.84
CA VAL A 368 9.03 -8.32 -28.20
C VAL A 368 8.91 -9.67 -28.88
N TYR A 369 8.30 -9.70 -30.06
CA TYR A 369 8.09 -10.91 -30.84
C TYR A 369 8.79 -10.80 -32.18
N THR A 370 9.54 -11.83 -32.56
CA THR A 370 10.14 -11.93 -33.89
C THR A 370 9.55 -13.13 -34.62
N ILE A 371 8.83 -12.89 -35.70
CA ILE A 371 8.34 -13.96 -36.56
C ILE A 371 9.31 -14.13 -37.74
N ASP A 372 10.10 -15.19 -37.73
CA ASP A 372 11.10 -15.52 -38.76
C ASP A 372 10.75 -16.85 -39.42
N ILE A 373 10.10 -16.78 -40.59
CA ILE A 373 9.62 -17.95 -41.31
C ILE A 373 10.79 -18.56 -42.09
N PRO A 374 11.25 -19.78 -41.75
CA PRO A 374 12.34 -20.41 -42.47
C PRO A 374 11.90 -20.75 -43.90
N VAL A 375 12.74 -20.38 -44.87
CA VAL A 375 12.57 -20.70 -46.28
C VAL A 375 13.68 -21.67 -46.70
N ALA A 376 13.32 -22.69 -47.49
CA ALA A 376 14.27 -23.65 -48.02
C ALA A 376 15.29 -22.99 -48.98
N ASP A 377 16.39 -23.70 -49.22
CA ASP A 377 17.36 -23.29 -50.23
C ASP A 377 16.77 -23.30 -51.65
N ALA A 378 17.51 -22.71 -52.60
CA ALA A 378 17.14 -22.70 -54.00
C ALA A 378 16.91 -24.15 -54.54
N PRO A 379 15.93 -24.37 -55.43
CA PRO A 379 15.64 -25.70 -55.96
C PRO A 379 16.85 -26.28 -56.68
N ALA A 380 17.20 -27.53 -56.37
CA ALA A 380 18.19 -28.25 -57.17
C ALA A 380 17.56 -28.66 -58.51
N VAL A 381 18.05 -28.07 -59.60
CA VAL A 381 17.64 -28.39 -60.98
C VAL A 381 18.72 -29.27 -61.63
N THR A 382 18.32 -30.40 -62.19
CA THR A 382 19.16 -31.32 -62.97
C THR A 382 18.62 -31.46 -64.40
N PRO A 383 19.50 -31.64 -65.41
CA PRO A 383 20.95 -31.69 -65.31
C PRO A 383 21.56 -30.28 -65.10
N SER A 384 22.88 -30.21 -64.86
CA SER A 384 23.58 -28.93 -64.71
C SER A 384 23.58 -28.12 -66.02
N THR A 385 23.87 -26.82 -65.95
CA THR A 385 24.11 -25.98 -67.15
C THR A 385 25.10 -26.65 -68.11
N GLY A 386 24.79 -26.71 -69.40
CA GLY A 386 25.64 -27.39 -70.38
C GLY A 386 25.02 -27.55 -71.76
N GLN A 387 25.80 -28.14 -72.67
CA GLN A 387 25.38 -28.56 -74.01
C GLN A 387 25.01 -30.04 -73.99
N TYR A 388 23.93 -30.38 -74.68
CA TYR A 388 23.35 -31.71 -74.76
C TYR A 388 23.14 -32.06 -76.23
N ASP A 389 23.50 -33.28 -76.61
CA ASP A 389 23.36 -33.84 -77.95
C ASP A 389 22.25 -34.90 -78.05
N THR A 390 21.62 -35.22 -76.91
CA THR A 390 20.57 -36.22 -76.75
C THR A 390 19.41 -35.65 -75.96
N ALA A 391 18.19 -36.12 -76.26
CA ALA A 391 16.99 -35.72 -75.56
C ALA A 391 17.12 -35.98 -74.05
N THR A 392 17.18 -34.90 -73.26
CA THR A 392 17.39 -34.93 -71.81
C THR A 392 16.23 -34.22 -71.10
N GLN A 393 15.83 -34.73 -69.94
CA GLN A 393 14.76 -34.13 -69.14
C GLN A 393 15.32 -33.24 -68.03
N ILE A 394 14.69 -32.09 -67.84
CA ILE A 394 14.92 -31.18 -66.74
C ILE A 394 14.05 -31.63 -65.57
N THR A 395 14.67 -31.89 -64.42
CA THR A 395 13.96 -32.24 -63.19
C THR A 395 14.29 -31.29 -62.05
N ILE A 396 13.29 -30.98 -61.24
CA ILE A 396 13.40 -30.14 -60.04
C ILE A 396 13.23 -31.03 -58.81
N ASN A 397 14.16 -30.97 -57.85
CA ASN A 397 13.97 -31.59 -56.54
C ASN A 397 13.12 -30.66 -55.65
N ILE A 398 11.98 -31.16 -55.18
CA ILE A 398 11.00 -30.39 -54.41
C ILE A 398 10.91 -30.97 -53.00
N PRO A 399 11.33 -30.24 -51.96
CA PRO A 399 11.15 -30.65 -50.57
C PRO A 399 9.67 -30.67 -50.18
N GLU A 400 9.31 -31.44 -49.15
CA GLU A 400 7.94 -31.53 -48.67
C GLU A 400 7.37 -30.15 -48.28
N GLY A 401 6.13 -29.88 -48.66
CA GLY A 401 5.45 -28.61 -48.35
C GLY A 401 5.70 -27.47 -49.32
N TYR A 402 6.45 -27.70 -50.40
CA TYR A 402 6.72 -26.71 -51.45
C TYR A 402 6.03 -27.06 -52.78
N LYS A 403 5.77 -26.03 -53.59
CA LYS A 403 5.40 -26.14 -55.01
C LYS A 403 6.50 -25.48 -55.84
N ALA A 404 6.88 -26.08 -56.96
CA ALA A 404 7.87 -25.48 -57.85
C ALA A 404 7.18 -24.80 -59.05
N TYR A 405 7.63 -23.59 -59.37
CA TYR A 405 7.22 -22.85 -60.56
C TYR A 405 8.45 -22.53 -61.40
N TYR A 406 8.29 -22.56 -62.72
CA TYR A 406 9.41 -22.38 -63.64
C TYR A 406 9.06 -21.54 -64.88
N THR A 407 10.12 -21.05 -65.52
CA THR A 407 10.11 -20.36 -66.81
C THR A 407 11.25 -20.89 -67.66
N ILE A 408 11.11 -20.83 -68.98
CA ILE A 408 12.11 -21.33 -69.95
C ILE A 408 12.80 -20.20 -70.74
N ASP A 409 12.34 -18.96 -70.54
CA ASP A 409 12.80 -17.74 -71.21
C ASP A 409 13.79 -16.92 -70.36
N GLY A 410 14.16 -17.42 -69.17
CA GLY A 410 15.08 -16.77 -68.24
C GLY A 410 14.46 -15.73 -67.32
N THR A 411 13.16 -15.44 -67.46
CA THR A 411 12.42 -14.54 -66.56
C THR A 411 12.32 -15.15 -65.15
N ASN A 412 12.19 -14.32 -64.11
CA ASN A 412 12.08 -14.84 -62.75
C ASN A 412 10.68 -15.47 -62.56
N PRO A 413 10.57 -16.76 -62.21
CA PRO A 413 9.29 -17.41 -62.00
C PRO A 413 8.56 -16.84 -60.77
N THR A 414 7.24 -16.81 -60.85
CA THR A 414 6.30 -16.40 -59.79
C THR A 414 5.26 -17.50 -59.59
N ASP A 415 4.37 -17.35 -58.60
CA ASP A 415 3.20 -18.25 -58.42
C ASP A 415 2.18 -18.21 -59.57
N ALA A 416 2.30 -17.24 -60.48
CA ALA A 416 1.55 -17.18 -61.73
C ALA A 416 2.27 -17.87 -62.91
N SER A 417 3.51 -18.33 -62.74
CA SER A 417 4.28 -19.05 -63.78
C SER A 417 3.82 -20.51 -63.91
N THR A 418 4.45 -21.26 -64.82
CA THR A 418 4.09 -22.65 -65.06
C THR A 418 4.42 -23.51 -63.84
N LEU A 419 3.41 -24.25 -63.33
CA LEU A 419 3.59 -25.21 -62.24
C LEU A 419 4.37 -26.43 -62.75
N TYR A 420 5.37 -26.86 -61.98
CA TYR A 420 6.09 -28.10 -62.24
C TYR A 420 5.30 -29.30 -61.71
N GLU A 421 4.86 -30.18 -62.62
CA GLU A 421 4.09 -31.40 -62.28
C GLU A 421 4.91 -32.70 -62.47
N GLY A 422 6.10 -32.60 -63.06
CA GLY A 422 6.98 -33.73 -63.36
C GLY A 422 8.14 -33.34 -64.28
N PRO A 423 8.98 -34.30 -64.67
CA PRO A 423 10.11 -34.07 -65.59
C PRO A 423 9.68 -33.36 -66.89
N ILE A 424 10.47 -32.38 -67.33
CA ILE A 424 10.20 -31.56 -68.52
C ILE A 424 11.19 -31.90 -69.61
N ASP A 425 10.74 -32.19 -70.83
CA ASP A 425 11.64 -32.38 -71.96
C ASP A 425 12.35 -31.06 -72.32
N MET A 426 13.68 -31.11 -72.43
CA MET A 426 14.48 -29.93 -72.77
C MET A 426 14.17 -29.44 -74.20
N PRO A 427 13.79 -28.16 -74.40
CA PRO A 427 13.53 -27.64 -75.74
C PRO A 427 14.81 -27.59 -76.60
N PRO A 428 14.71 -27.81 -77.93
CA PRO A 428 15.85 -27.68 -78.83
C PRO A 428 16.36 -26.23 -78.89
N GLY A 429 17.67 -26.06 -79.06
CA GLY A 429 18.33 -24.76 -79.08
C GLY A 429 18.69 -24.25 -77.67
N GLN A 430 18.81 -22.94 -77.52
CA GLN A 430 19.19 -22.31 -76.26
C GLN A 430 17.96 -22.07 -75.37
N THR A 431 17.97 -22.64 -74.17
CA THR A 431 16.91 -22.49 -73.16
C THR A 431 17.49 -21.93 -71.87
N MET A 432 16.90 -20.84 -71.36
CA MET A 432 17.24 -20.26 -70.06
C MET A 432 16.20 -20.70 -69.03
N PHE A 433 16.44 -21.83 -68.40
CA PHE A 433 15.53 -22.38 -67.40
C PHE A 433 15.69 -21.68 -66.06
N SER A 434 14.61 -21.15 -65.48
CA SER A 434 14.60 -20.57 -64.13
C SER A 434 13.52 -21.25 -63.30
N ALA A 435 13.84 -21.63 -62.06
CA ALA A 435 12.92 -22.29 -61.14
C ALA A 435 12.96 -21.66 -59.75
N VAL A 436 11.79 -21.63 -59.09
CA VAL A 436 11.62 -21.20 -57.69
C VAL A 436 10.69 -22.16 -56.97
N LEU A 437 10.90 -22.34 -55.66
CA LEU A 437 9.97 -23.06 -54.80
C LEU A 437 9.14 -22.08 -53.98
N VAL A 438 7.86 -22.39 -53.79
CA VAL A 438 6.92 -21.59 -52.99
C VAL A 438 6.35 -22.47 -51.88
N ASN A 439 6.50 -22.06 -50.63
CA ASN A 439 5.96 -22.78 -49.48
C ASN A 439 4.44 -22.53 -49.29
N LYS A 440 3.81 -23.25 -48.36
CA LYS A 440 2.37 -23.08 -48.04
C LYS A 440 1.99 -21.67 -47.55
N GLN A 441 2.96 -20.91 -47.02
CA GLN A 441 2.78 -19.54 -46.53
C GLN A 441 3.06 -18.48 -47.62
N GLY A 442 3.27 -18.89 -48.88
CA GLY A 442 3.48 -17.99 -50.02
C GLY A 442 4.89 -17.41 -50.13
N LYS A 443 5.89 -18.00 -49.45
CA LYS A 443 7.28 -17.56 -49.49
C LYS A 443 8.07 -18.24 -50.60
N TYR A 444 8.90 -17.46 -51.28
CA TYR A 444 9.73 -17.88 -52.39
C TYR A 444 11.14 -18.20 -51.92
N THR A 445 11.71 -19.30 -52.39
CA THR A 445 13.15 -19.56 -52.29
C THR A 445 13.93 -18.62 -53.20
N GLN A 446 15.26 -18.67 -53.14
CA GLN A 446 16.07 -18.12 -54.22
C GLN A 446 15.77 -18.82 -55.55
N VAL A 447 15.96 -18.10 -56.66
CA VAL A 447 15.74 -18.61 -58.02
C VAL A 447 16.97 -19.37 -58.50
N THR A 448 16.80 -20.61 -58.93
CA THR A 448 17.84 -21.37 -59.63
C THR A 448 17.74 -21.11 -61.12
N LYS A 449 18.82 -20.65 -61.76
CA LYS A 449 18.90 -20.48 -63.22
C LYS A 449 19.87 -21.48 -63.84
N ARG A 450 19.48 -22.05 -64.99
CA ARG A 450 20.28 -22.98 -65.79
C ARG A 450 20.24 -22.55 -67.26
N ASN A 451 21.39 -22.63 -67.92
CA ASN A 451 21.49 -22.37 -69.36
C ASN A 451 21.71 -23.70 -70.07
N TYR A 452 20.79 -24.08 -70.93
CA TYR A 452 20.82 -25.33 -71.67
C TYR A 452 20.94 -25.06 -73.16
N VAL A 453 21.76 -25.84 -73.84
CA VAL A 453 21.86 -25.84 -75.31
C VAL A 453 21.64 -27.27 -75.77
N LEU A 454 20.51 -27.56 -76.40
CA LEU A 454 20.20 -28.87 -76.97
C LEU A 454 20.37 -28.86 -78.48
N GLU A 455 21.34 -29.60 -79.00
CA GLU A 455 21.62 -29.78 -80.43
C GLU A 455 21.45 -31.25 -80.80
N LEU A 456 20.27 -31.60 -81.29
CA LEU A 456 20.01 -32.98 -81.75
C LEU A 456 20.76 -33.22 -83.06
N ALA A 457 21.48 -34.33 -83.17
CA ALA A 457 22.09 -34.75 -84.43
C ALA A 457 20.99 -35.09 -85.44
N ASP A 458 21.03 -34.44 -86.62
CA ASP A 458 20.13 -34.65 -87.76
C ASP A 458 20.18 -36.08 -88.33
#